data_AF-G7M6C3-F1
#
_entry.id   AF-G7M6C3-F1
#
_cell.length_a   1.000
_cell.length_b   1.000
_cell.length_c   1.000
_cell.angle_alpha   90.00
_cell.angle_beta   90.00
_cell.angle_gamma   90.00
#
_symmetry.space_group_name_H-M   'P 1'
#
loop_
_entity.id
_entity.type
_entity.pdbx_description
1 polymer ?
#
loop_
_entity_poly.entity_id
_entity_poly.type
_entity_poly.pdbx_seq_one_letter_code
_entity_poly.pdbx_strand_id
1 'polypeptide(L)'
;MSKNYKWTNVMKKSVVFVMALSIYLGAEITFSSNAAKAMTPNKELVCSATAYTSAAGSKTASGRVVERNPNGLSTVSVDPNVFPLGTIFYIEGYGYAIASDTGSAIKGNEIDVYFDSSSECDNWGNRDVKVTVLGDSSSS
;
A
#
# COMPACT_ATOMS: atom_id res chain seq x y z
N MET A 1 -33.72 -5.02 11.36
CA MET A 1 -33.71 -6.44 11.80
C MET A 1 -32.25 -6.84 12.05
N SER A 2 -31.74 -6.71 13.28
CA SER A 2 -30.33 -6.98 13.63
C SER A 2 -30.22 -8.29 14.42
N LYS A 3 -29.37 -9.22 13.97
CA LYS A 3 -28.98 -10.42 14.73
C LYS A 3 -27.53 -10.84 14.43
N ASN A 4 -26.55 -10.05 14.85
CA ASN A 4 -25.13 -10.43 14.78
C ASN A 4 -24.44 -10.61 16.17
N TYR A 5 -25.20 -10.72 17.26
CA TYR A 5 -24.67 -10.65 18.63
C TYR A 5 -24.49 -11.98 19.39
N LYS A 6 -24.50 -13.14 18.72
CA LYS A 6 -24.34 -14.44 19.41
C LYS A 6 -23.06 -15.20 19.12
N TRP A 7 -22.48 -15.08 17.92
CA TRP A 7 -21.30 -15.87 17.53
C TRP A 7 -19.98 -15.37 18.14
N THR A 8 -19.80 -14.06 18.26
CA THR A 8 -18.56 -13.47 18.79
C THR A 8 -18.31 -13.86 20.26
N ASN A 9 -19.38 -13.99 21.05
CA ASN A 9 -19.29 -14.40 22.45
C ASN A 9 -19.00 -15.91 22.60
N VAL A 10 -19.45 -16.73 21.66
CA VAL A 10 -19.15 -18.17 21.63
C VAL A 10 -17.68 -18.38 21.25
N MET A 11 -17.20 -17.68 20.21
CA MET A 11 -15.80 -17.76 19.79
C MET A 11 -14.83 -17.26 20.86
N LYS A 12 -15.13 -16.13 21.52
CA LYS A 12 -14.30 -15.59 22.61
C LYS A 12 -14.19 -16.57 23.78
N LYS A 13 -15.28 -17.24 24.16
CA LYS A 13 -15.30 -18.23 25.25
C LYS A 13 -14.48 -19.47 24.90
N SER A 14 -14.58 -19.97 23.66
CA SER A 14 -13.79 -21.13 23.21
C SER A 14 -12.29 -20.82 23.15
N VAL A 15 -11.89 -19.65 22.66
CA VAL A 15 -10.46 -19.27 22.60
C VAL A 15 -9.85 -19.18 24.00
N VAL A 16 -10.56 -18.60 24.96
CA VAL A 16 -10.09 -18.52 26.37
C VAL A 16 -9.96 -19.90 26.99
N PHE A 17 -10.88 -20.82 26.69
CA PHE A 17 -10.84 -22.19 27.21
C PHE A 17 -9.64 -22.98 26.67
N VAL A 18 -9.33 -22.86 25.37
CA VAL A 18 -8.16 -23.51 24.76
C VAL A 18 -6.87 -22.94 25.34
N MET A 19 -6.75 -21.61 25.46
CA MET A 19 -5.58 -20.96 26.09
C MET A 19 -5.35 -21.43 27.53
N ALA A 20 -6.41 -21.48 28.34
CA ALA A 20 -6.32 -21.94 29.73
C ALA A 20 -5.93 -23.43 29.84
N LEU A 21 -6.42 -24.27 28.91
CA LEU A 21 -6.08 -25.69 28.87
C LEU A 21 -4.62 -25.90 28.48
N SER A 22 -4.10 -25.14 27.51
CA SER A 22 -2.69 -25.23 27.10
C SER A 22 -1.71 -24.84 28.21
N ILE A 23 -2.06 -23.81 29.01
CA ILE A 23 -1.31 -23.42 30.21
C ILE A 23 -1.27 -24.59 31.21
N TYR A 24 -2.38 -25.33 31.37
CA TYR A 24 -2.47 -26.45 32.31
C TYR A 24 -1.71 -27.70 31.85
N LEU A 25 -1.62 -27.93 30.53
CA LEU A 25 -0.88 -29.06 29.95
C LEU A 25 0.60 -28.75 29.65
N GLY A 26 1.09 -27.54 29.94
CA GLY A 26 2.49 -27.16 29.70
C GLY A 26 2.88 -27.15 28.21
N ALA A 27 1.92 -27.02 27.30
CA ALA A 27 2.18 -26.91 25.86
C ALA A 27 2.24 -25.44 25.48
N GLU A 28 3.42 -24.97 25.07
CA GLU A 28 3.60 -23.63 24.50
C GLU A 28 2.80 -23.53 23.19
N ILE A 29 1.72 -22.76 23.19
CA ILE A 29 1.03 -22.39 21.94
C ILE A 29 1.86 -21.29 21.30
N THR A 30 2.77 -21.66 20.40
CA THR A 30 3.43 -20.68 19.56
C THR A 30 2.42 -20.16 18.56
N PHE A 31 1.80 -19.00 18.86
CA PHE A 31 1.11 -18.22 17.84
C PHE A 31 2.16 -17.74 16.84
N SER A 32 2.35 -18.49 15.76
CA SER A 32 3.12 -18.02 14.63
C SER A 32 2.45 -16.76 14.12
N SER A 33 3.12 -15.63 14.27
CA SER A 33 2.68 -14.28 13.86
C SER A 33 2.42 -14.16 12.36
N ASN A 34 2.62 -15.22 11.58
CA ASN A 34 2.35 -15.25 10.15
C ASN A 34 0.86 -15.08 9.80
N ALA A 35 -0.06 -15.27 10.76
CA ALA A 35 -1.49 -14.98 10.56
C ALA A 35 -1.91 -13.56 11.02
N ALA A 36 -0.98 -12.77 11.57
CA ALA A 36 -1.22 -11.39 11.98
C ALA A 36 -0.84 -10.37 10.91
N LYS A 37 -0.79 -10.76 9.62
CA LYS A 37 -1.05 -9.83 8.50
C LYS A 37 -2.55 -9.52 8.48
N ALA A 38 -3.06 -9.06 9.63
CA ALA A 38 -4.41 -8.60 9.79
C ALA A 38 -4.55 -7.40 8.86
N MET A 39 -5.41 -7.57 7.86
CA MET A 39 -5.91 -6.58 6.90
C MET A 39 -5.80 -5.18 7.51
N THR A 40 -4.67 -4.52 7.23
CA THR A 40 -4.44 -3.17 7.71
C THR A 40 -5.50 -2.35 6.98
N PRO A 41 -6.40 -1.65 7.67
CA PRO A 41 -7.35 -0.78 6.98
C PRO A 41 -6.54 0.12 6.05
N ASN A 42 -6.91 0.14 4.77
CA ASN A 42 -6.17 0.86 3.73
C ASN A 42 -5.86 2.26 4.25
N LYS A 43 -4.56 2.56 4.40
CA LYS A 43 -4.12 3.82 4.99
C LYS A 43 -4.38 4.92 3.97
N GLU A 44 -5.34 5.80 4.29
CA GLU A 44 -5.57 7.01 3.51
C GLU A 44 -4.72 8.14 4.08
N LEU A 45 -4.06 8.88 3.20
CA LEU A 45 -3.28 10.05 3.55
C LEU A 45 -3.32 11.07 2.41
N VAL A 46 -3.02 12.33 2.74
CA VAL A 46 -2.84 13.39 1.75
C VAL A 46 -1.36 13.50 1.46
N CYS A 47 -0.99 13.44 0.18
CA CYS A 47 0.38 13.56 -0.31
C CYS A 47 0.49 14.74 -1.26
N SER A 48 1.65 15.40 -1.25
CA SER A 48 2.02 16.32 -2.32
C SER A 48 2.38 15.50 -3.55
N ALA A 49 1.65 15.68 -4.64
CA ALA A 49 1.87 14.97 -5.89
C ALA A 49 2.40 15.88 -6.98
N THR A 50 3.63 15.61 -7.40
CA THR A 50 4.26 16.19 -8.58
C THR A 50 4.13 15.25 -9.78
N ALA A 51 4.45 15.75 -10.97
CA ALA A 51 4.50 14.94 -12.18
C ALA A 51 5.86 15.05 -12.85
N TYR A 52 6.32 13.92 -13.38
CA TYR A 52 7.52 13.85 -14.19
C TYR A 52 7.30 13.02 -15.45
N THR A 53 8.17 13.24 -16.43
CA THR A 53 8.24 12.44 -17.64
C THR A 53 9.68 11.99 -17.85
N SER A 54 9.85 10.88 -18.55
CA SER A 54 11.17 10.33 -18.89
C SER A 54 11.10 9.66 -20.25
N ALA A 55 12.27 9.35 -20.83
CA ALA A 55 12.30 8.66 -22.12
C ALA A 55 11.66 7.27 -22.01
N ALA A 56 10.85 6.90 -23.00
CA ALA A 56 10.23 5.57 -23.07
C ALA A 56 11.30 4.47 -22.91
N GLY A 57 11.07 3.53 -22.00
CA GLY A 57 12.05 2.48 -21.68
C GLY A 57 13.03 2.81 -20.55
N SER A 58 12.91 3.98 -19.90
CA SER A 58 13.70 4.30 -18.71
C SER A 58 13.46 3.29 -17.59
N LYS A 59 14.52 2.88 -16.90
CA LYS A 59 14.46 1.93 -15.78
C LYS A 59 14.35 2.69 -14.47
N THR A 60 13.41 2.29 -13.63
CA THR A 60 13.23 2.79 -12.27
C THR A 60 14.26 2.18 -11.32
N ALA A 61 14.36 2.71 -10.08
CA ALA A 61 15.19 2.14 -9.03
C ALA A 61 14.88 0.66 -8.71
N SER A 62 13.63 0.21 -8.89
CA SER A 62 13.27 -1.21 -8.77
C SER A 62 13.69 -2.09 -9.95
N GLY A 63 14.20 -1.48 -11.03
CA GLY A 63 14.55 -2.16 -12.28
C GLY A 63 13.38 -2.37 -13.24
N ARG A 64 12.17 -1.91 -12.89
CA ARG A 64 10.99 -1.94 -13.76
C ARG A 64 11.08 -0.81 -14.79
N VAL A 65 10.49 -1.03 -15.97
CA VAL A 65 10.36 0.03 -16.97
C VAL A 65 9.25 0.99 -16.53
N VAL A 66 9.50 2.30 -16.64
CA VAL A 66 8.47 3.31 -16.42
C VAL A 66 7.28 3.06 -17.35
N GLU A 67 6.08 3.02 -16.78
CA GLU A 67 4.85 2.78 -17.53
C GLU A 67 3.74 3.66 -16.98
N ARG A 68 3.02 4.34 -17.88
CA ARG A 68 1.75 4.99 -17.59
C ARG A 68 0.63 4.09 -18.13
N ASN A 69 -0.18 3.55 -17.23
CA ASN A 69 -1.31 2.69 -17.59
C ASN A 69 -2.57 3.14 -16.83
N PRO A 70 -3.48 3.90 -17.48
CA PRO A 70 -4.72 4.36 -16.84
C PRO A 70 -5.66 3.23 -16.42
N ASN A 71 -5.56 2.06 -17.06
CA ASN A 71 -6.39 0.88 -16.76
C ASN A 71 -5.65 -0.18 -15.93
N GLY A 72 -4.43 0.13 -15.48
CA GLY A 72 -3.52 -0.80 -14.82
C GLY A 72 -2.65 -0.11 -13.78
N LEU A 73 -1.46 -0.67 -13.54
CA LEU A 73 -0.51 -0.10 -12.58
C LEU A 73 0.42 0.87 -13.29
N SER A 74 0.32 2.14 -12.92
CA SER A 74 1.28 3.15 -13.35
C SER A 74 2.47 3.23 -12.39
N THR A 75 3.62 3.63 -12.90
CA THR A 75 4.86 3.76 -12.11
C THR A 75 4.88 5.08 -11.34
N VAL A 76 5.26 5.05 -10.06
CA VAL A 76 5.46 6.25 -9.26
C VAL A 76 6.78 6.20 -8.49
N SER A 77 7.31 7.39 -8.22
CA SER A 77 8.48 7.58 -7.38
C SER A 77 8.06 8.01 -5.97
N VAL A 78 8.63 7.37 -4.95
CA VAL A 78 8.31 7.64 -3.53
C VAL A 78 9.56 7.69 -2.67
N ASP A 79 9.41 8.16 -1.42
CA ASP A 79 10.42 7.97 -0.38
C ASP A 79 10.34 6.53 0.19
N PRO A 80 11.36 5.67 -0.01
CA PRO A 80 11.34 4.27 0.45
C PRO A 80 11.27 4.13 1.98
N ASN A 81 11.63 5.17 2.73
CA ASN A 81 11.55 5.16 4.19
C ASN A 81 10.11 5.33 4.68
N VAL A 82 9.24 5.93 3.87
CA VAL A 82 7.82 6.14 4.18
C VAL A 82 6.96 5.10 3.49
N PHE A 83 7.23 4.82 2.21
CA PHE A 83 6.54 3.81 1.42
C PHE A 83 7.54 2.82 0.84
N PRO A 84 7.58 1.57 1.32
CA PRO A 84 8.43 0.54 0.74
C PRO A 84 8.17 0.35 -0.76
N LEU A 85 9.21 0.03 -1.51
CA LEU A 85 9.06 -0.32 -2.93
C LEU A 85 8.14 -1.54 -3.09
N GLY A 86 7.32 -1.53 -4.14
CA GLY A 86 6.26 -2.52 -4.40
C GLY A 86 4.92 -2.19 -3.73
N THR A 87 4.83 -1.10 -2.97
CA THR A 87 3.55 -0.61 -2.44
C THR A 87 2.61 -0.21 -3.57
N ILE A 88 1.37 -0.67 -3.51
CA ILE A 88 0.31 -0.34 -4.45
C ILE A 88 -0.55 0.77 -3.85
N PHE A 89 -0.80 1.80 -4.65
CA PHE A 89 -1.60 2.96 -4.31
C PHE A 89 -2.81 3.08 -5.22
N TYR A 90 -3.86 3.69 -4.71
CA TYR A 90 -4.85 4.39 -5.51
C TYR A 90 -4.69 5.89 -5.27
N ILE A 91 -4.40 6.64 -6.33
CA ILE A 91 -4.18 8.08 -6.30
C ILE A 91 -5.38 8.76 -6.95
N GLU A 92 -6.07 9.63 -6.21
CA GLU A 92 -7.23 10.35 -6.70
C GLU A 92 -6.88 11.19 -7.93
N GLY A 93 -7.64 11.00 -9.02
CA GLY A 93 -7.42 11.68 -10.30
C GLY A 93 -6.31 11.10 -11.19
N TYR A 94 -5.53 10.12 -10.71
CA TYR A 94 -4.46 9.48 -11.50
C TYR A 94 -4.72 7.99 -11.77
N GLY A 95 -5.22 7.26 -10.76
CA GLY A 95 -5.55 5.84 -10.84
C GLY A 95 -4.66 4.95 -9.98
N TYR A 96 -4.57 3.67 -10.34
CA TYR A 96 -3.75 2.69 -9.63
C TYR A 96 -2.28 2.85 -9.98
N ALA A 97 -1.43 2.74 -8.96
CA ALA A 97 -0.02 3.03 -9.10
C ALA A 97 0.84 2.15 -8.20
N ILE A 98 2.10 1.95 -8.57
CA ILE A 98 3.06 1.13 -7.83
C ILE A 98 4.33 1.94 -7.53
N ALA A 99 4.78 1.91 -6.27
CA ALA A 99 6.09 2.39 -5.85
C ALA A 99 7.19 1.56 -6.52
N SER A 100 7.68 2.00 -7.66
CA SER A 100 8.75 1.31 -8.40
C SER A 100 10.01 2.15 -8.51
N ASP A 101 9.95 3.43 -8.16
CA ASP A 101 11.10 4.31 -8.23
C ASP A 101 11.31 5.09 -6.93
N THR A 102 12.50 5.65 -6.79
CA THR A 102 12.90 6.50 -5.68
C THR A 102 13.59 7.75 -6.22
N GLY A 103 13.12 8.93 -5.83
CA GLY A 103 13.81 10.18 -6.12
C GLY A 103 14.67 10.61 -4.94
N SER A 104 15.87 11.12 -5.19
CA SER A 104 16.68 11.75 -4.14
C SER A 104 16.01 13.02 -3.59
N ALA A 105 15.24 13.72 -4.43
CA ALA A 105 14.47 14.90 -4.06
C ALA A 105 13.13 14.60 -3.38
N ILE A 106 12.58 13.40 -3.56
CA ILE A 106 11.26 13.00 -3.04
C ILE A 106 11.42 12.49 -1.61
N LYS A 107 10.86 13.23 -0.64
CA LYS A 107 11.00 12.94 0.79
C LYS A 107 9.69 13.06 1.54
N GLY A 108 9.44 12.14 2.48
CA GLY A 108 8.23 12.18 3.30
C GLY A 108 6.98 11.71 2.56
N ASN A 109 5.88 12.47 2.68
CA ASN A 109 4.59 12.17 2.05
C ASN A 109 4.49 12.83 0.66
N GLU A 110 5.54 12.70 -0.14
CA GLU A 110 5.60 13.22 -1.50
C GLU A 110 5.61 12.06 -2.48
N ILE A 111 4.87 12.21 -3.58
CA ILE A 111 4.74 11.22 -4.64
C ILE A 111 4.95 11.90 -5.98
N ASP A 112 5.82 11.33 -6.81
CA ASP A 112 6.03 11.82 -8.16
C ASP A 112 5.38 10.84 -9.14
N VAL A 113 4.35 11.30 -9.86
CA VAL A 113 3.60 10.48 -10.81
C VAL A 113 4.18 10.57 -12.21
N TYR A 114 4.36 9.43 -12.87
CA TYR A 114 4.89 9.38 -14.22
C TYR A 114 3.81 9.68 -15.27
N PHE A 115 4.15 10.47 -16.29
CA PHE A 115 3.35 10.65 -17.50
C PHE A 115 4.22 10.50 -18.76
N ASP A 116 3.58 10.13 -19.87
CA ASP A 116 4.27 9.90 -21.15
C ASP A 116 4.63 11.20 -21.87
N SER A 117 4.00 12.33 -21.52
CA SER A 117 4.26 13.62 -22.14
C SER A 117 4.41 14.77 -21.15
N SER A 118 5.28 15.72 -21.46
CA SER A 118 5.46 16.95 -20.66
C SER A 118 4.18 17.77 -20.55
N SER A 119 3.34 17.77 -21.59
CA SER A 119 2.05 18.46 -21.58
C SER A 119 1.11 17.91 -20.51
N GLU A 120 1.11 16.59 -20.30
CA GLU A 120 0.34 15.97 -19.22
C GLU A 120 0.94 16.31 -17.84
N CYS A 121 2.27 16.38 -17.72
CA CYS A 121 2.91 16.85 -16.50
C CYS A 121 2.49 18.29 -16.16
N ASP A 122 2.47 19.19 -17.15
CA ASP A 122 2.07 20.59 -16.95
C ASP A 122 0.59 20.71 -16.57
N ASN A 123 -0.28 19.90 -17.19
CA ASN A 123 -1.69 19.83 -16.83
C ASN A 123 -1.92 19.24 -15.44
N TRP A 124 -1.05 18.35 -14.98
CA TRP A 124 -1.07 17.84 -13.62
C TRP A 124 -0.55 18.89 -12.62
N GLY A 125 0.58 19.54 -12.89
CA GLY A 125 1.18 20.52 -11.99
C GLY A 125 1.58 19.92 -10.63
N ASN A 126 1.64 20.76 -9.60
CA ASN A 126 1.84 20.31 -8.22
C ASN A 126 0.53 20.47 -7.44
N ARG A 127 0.07 19.41 -6.78
CA ARG A 127 -1.20 19.41 -6.06
C ARG A 127 -1.19 18.42 -4.91
N ASP A 128 -1.96 18.71 -3.88
CA ASP A 128 -2.25 17.76 -2.83
C ASP A 128 -3.32 16.76 -3.31
N VAL A 129 -3.01 15.47 -3.23
CA VAL A 129 -3.93 14.39 -3.61
C VAL A 129 -4.14 13.43 -2.47
N LYS A 130 -5.34 12.86 -2.41
CA LYS A 130 -5.62 11.74 -1.50
C LYS A 130 -5.06 10.46 -2.10
N VAL A 131 -4.31 9.74 -1.27
CA VAL A 131 -3.70 8.47 -1.63
C VAL A 131 -4.14 7.40 -0.65
N THR A 132 -4.64 6.31 -1.21
CA THR A 132 -5.04 5.12 -0.48
C THR A 132 -3.98 4.04 -0.70
N VAL A 133 -3.33 3.60 0.39
CA VAL A 133 -2.38 2.49 0.36
C VAL A 133 -3.15 1.17 0.38
N LEU A 134 -3.00 0.36 -0.67
CA LEU A 134 -3.74 -0.89 -0.87
C LEU A 134 -2.97 -2.12 -0.39
N GLY A 135 -1.67 -1.99 -0.11
CA GLY A 135 -0.79 -3.07 0.35
C GLY A 135 0.48 -3.17 -0.49
N ASP A 136 1.19 -4.29 -0.36
CA ASP A 136 2.40 -4.62 -1.12
C ASP A 136 2.15 -5.78 -2.08
N SER A 137 2.89 -5.82 -3.20
CA SER A 137 2.81 -6.91 -4.18
C SER A 137 3.21 -8.29 -3.64
N SER A 138 3.70 -8.38 -2.40
CA SER A 138 4.04 -9.65 -1.71
C SER A 138 2.87 -10.26 -0.94
N SER A 139 1.72 -9.57 -0.87
CA SER A 139 0.50 -10.01 -0.15
C SER A 139 -0.45 -10.88 -0.97
N SER A 140 -0.12 -11.20 -2.23
CA SER A 140 -1.00 -11.94 -3.15
C SER A 140 -0.67 -13.42 -3.19
#